data_AF-A0A4W6EY45-F1
#
_entry.id   AF-A0A4W6EY45-F1
#
_cell.length_a   1.000
_cell.length_b   1.000
_cell.length_c   1.000
_cell.angle_alpha   90.00
_cell.angle_beta   90.00
_cell.angle_gamma   90.00
#
_symmetry.space_group_name_H-M   'P 1'
#
loop_
_entity.id
_entity.type
_entity.pdbx_description
1 polymer ?
#
loop_
_entity_poly.entity_id
_entity_poly.type
_entity_poly.pdbx_seq_one_letter_code
_entity_poly.pdbx_strand_id
1 'polypeptide(L)'
;MKDQNLKDEVMKILEEAPNARKALLENYDNLLKLADYCQNNYIKSGDSSMKALEETKNFTTQSLASIAYQISTLANSVLSLFDAQTNQLRHMESSINLIGQVRDAIFKHDKL
;
A
#
# COMPACT_ATOMS: atom_id res chain seq x y z
N MET A 1 -6.72 4.07 -25.81
CA MET A 1 -7.57 4.40 -24.65
C MET A 1 -7.39 3.43 -23.49
N LYS A 2 -7.44 2.10 -23.68
CA LYS A 2 -7.22 1.10 -22.60
C LYS A 2 -5.79 1.12 -22.01
N ASP A 3 -4.76 1.21 -22.84
CA ASP A 3 -3.35 1.23 -22.35
C ASP A 3 -2.99 2.51 -21.56
N GLN A 4 -3.63 3.64 -21.90
CA GLN A 4 -3.44 4.89 -21.17
C GLN A 4 -4.03 4.78 -19.76
N ASN A 5 -5.22 4.20 -19.65
CA ASN A 5 -5.93 4.00 -18.38
C ASN A 5 -5.16 3.07 -17.43
N LEU A 6 -4.54 2.00 -17.96
CA LEU A 6 -3.67 1.11 -17.17
C LEU A 6 -2.41 1.80 -16.65
N LYS A 7 -1.82 2.71 -17.44
CA LYS A 7 -0.63 3.47 -17.01
C LYS A 7 -0.98 4.47 -15.92
N ASP A 8 -2.12 5.15 -16.05
CA ASP A 8 -2.59 6.13 -15.07
C ASP A 8 -2.93 5.44 -13.73
N GLU A 9 -3.53 4.24 -13.78
CA GLU A 9 -3.81 3.43 -12.59
C GLU A 9 -2.53 2.96 -11.88
N VAL A 10 -1.54 2.46 -12.62
CA VAL A 10 -0.22 2.11 -12.05
C VAL A 10 0.47 3.32 -11.44
N MET A 11 0.44 4.47 -12.11
CA MET A 11 1.07 5.70 -11.61
C MET A 11 0.43 6.15 -10.28
N LYS A 12 -0.90 6.10 -10.19
CA LYS A 12 -1.63 6.41 -8.96
C LYS A 12 -1.25 5.46 -7.83
N ILE A 13 -1.16 4.16 -8.10
CA ILE A 13 -0.79 3.18 -7.08
C ILE A 13 0.68 3.35 -6.63
N LEU A 14 1.57 3.71 -7.55
CA LEU A 14 2.97 4.02 -7.25
C LEU A 14 3.13 5.28 -6.37
N GLU A 15 2.13 6.15 -6.31
CA GLU A 15 2.08 7.26 -5.36
C GLU A 15 1.41 6.85 -4.03
N GLU A 16 0.30 6.12 -4.08
CA GLU A 16 -0.49 5.74 -2.90
C GLU A 16 0.24 4.74 -1.99
N ALA A 17 0.88 3.71 -2.55
CA ALA A 17 1.53 2.68 -1.74
C ALA A 17 2.73 3.21 -0.92
N PRO A 18 3.65 4.03 -1.47
CA PRO A 18 4.72 4.63 -0.67
C PRO A 18 4.19 5.58 0.40
N ASN A 19 3.14 6.35 0.11
CA ASN A 19 2.53 7.26 1.08
C ASN A 19 1.85 6.50 2.22
N ALA A 20 1.09 5.44 1.91
CA ALA A 20 0.48 4.56 2.91
C ALA A 20 1.55 3.88 3.79
N ARG A 21 2.65 3.43 3.18
CA ARG A 21 3.79 2.87 3.92
C ARG A 21 4.44 3.92 4.82
N LYS A 22 4.63 5.15 4.34
CA LYS A 22 5.21 6.24 5.13
C LYS A 22 4.32 6.57 6.33
N ALA A 23 3.01 6.69 6.13
CA ALA A 23 2.06 6.92 7.22
C ALA A 23 2.12 5.82 8.30
N LEU A 24 2.26 4.56 7.88
CA LEU A 24 2.41 3.43 8.80
C LEU A 24 3.71 3.49 9.62
N LEU A 25 4.82 3.91 9.01
CA LEU A 25 6.10 4.11 9.71
C LEU A 25 6.04 5.29 10.68
N GLU A 26 5.43 6.40 10.28
CA GLU A 26 5.23 7.56 11.17
C GLU A 26 4.32 7.19 12.35
N ASN A 27 3.30 6.36 12.12
CA ASN A 27 2.43 5.88 13.18
C ASN A 27 3.19 5.03 14.20
N TYR A 28 4.09 4.15 13.75
CA TYR A 28 4.96 3.37 14.64
C TYR A 28 5.74 4.26 15.62
N ASP A 29 6.39 5.32 15.13
CA ASP A 29 7.13 6.25 15.99
C ASP A 29 6.20 6.99 16.97
N ASN A 30 4.99 7.32 16.53
CA ASN A 30 4.00 7.98 17.37
C ASN A 30 3.47 7.05 18.47
N LEU A 31 3.32 5.75 18.20
CA LEU A 31 2.90 4.76 19.20
C LEU A 31 3.92 4.58 20.31
N LEU A 32 5.22 4.62 19.99
CA LEU A 32 6.27 4.57 20.99
C LEU A 32 6.18 5.76 21.94
N LYS A 33 6.03 6.97 21.39
CA LYS A 33 5.82 8.19 22.20
C LYS A 33 4.53 8.14 23.01
N LEU A 34 3.47 7.57 22.45
CA LEU A 34 2.18 7.42 23.12
C LEU A 34 2.27 6.43 24.28
N ALA A 35 3.01 5.33 24.12
CA ALA A 35 3.28 4.37 25.17
C ALA A 35 4.07 5.01 26.32
N ASP A 36 5.14 5.74 26.01
CA ASP A 36 5.92 6.50 26.99
C ASP A 36 5.05 7.53 27.73
N TYR A 37 4.17 8.24 27.01
CA TYR A 37 3.22 9.16 27.61
C TYR A 37 2.26 8.44 28.57
N CYS A 38 1.63 7.34 28.13
CA CYS A 38 0.68 6.58 28.95
C CYS A 38 1.33 6.07 30.24
N GLN A 39 2.54 5.52 30.14
CA GLN A 39 3.30 5.06 31.30
C GLN A 39 3.62 6.21 32.27
N ASN A 40 4.16 7.32 31.76
CA ASN A 40 4.51 8.48 32.57
C ASN A 40 3.29 9.12 33.22
N ASN A 41 2.19 9.22 32.48
CA ASN A 41 0.93 9.76 32.97
C ASN A 41 0.40 8.90 34.12
N TYR A 42 0.38 7.57 33.95
CA TYR A 42 -0.05 6.65 35.01
C TYR A 42 0.77 6.77 36.30
N ILE A 43 2.10 6.80 36.19
CA ILE A 43 3.01 6.91 37.34
C ILE A 43 2.82 8.26 38.08
N LYS A 44 2.67 9.36 37.33
CA LYS A 44 2.55 10.71 37.90
C LYS A 44 1.15 11.01 38.47
N SER A 45 0.14 10.21 38.13
CA SER A 45 -1.24 10.50 38.46
C SER A 45 -1.64 10.25 39.92
N GLY A 46 -0.83 9.50 40.70
CA GLY A 46 -1.13 9.20 42.11
C GLY A 46 -2.54 8.64 42.30
N ASP A 47 -3.37 9.32 43.10
CA ASP A 47 -4.76 8.95 43.36
C ASP A 47 -5.67 8.97 42.12
N SER A 48 -5.25 9.65 41.04
CA SER A 48 -5.96 9.68 39.75
C SER A 48 -5.52 8.58 38.78
N SER A 49 -4.73 7.60 39.22
CA SER A 49 -4.21 6.51 38.37
C SER A 49 -5.29 5.74 37.60
N MET A 50 -6.49 5.56 38.17
CA MET A 50 -7.60 4.93 37.45
C MET A 50 -8.10 5.74 36.26
N LYS A 51 -8.08 7.07 36.32
CA LYS A 51 -8.42 7.92 35.18
C LYS A 51 -7.35 7.83 34.09
N ALA A 52 -6.07 7.86 34.48
CA ALA A 52 -4.96 7.70 33.53
C ALA A 52 -4.95 6.31 32.87
N LEU A 53 -5.37 5.26 33.60
CA LEU A 53 -5.53 3.92 33.03
C LEU A 53 -6.65 3.89 31.98
N GLU A 54 -7.77 4.54 32.25
CA GLU A 54 -8.87 4.61 31.30
C GLU A 54 -8.50 5.40 30.03
N GLU A 55 -7.76 6.49 30.19
CA GLU A 55 -7.15 7.23 29.07
C GLU A 55 -6.22 6.32 28.25
N THR A 56 -5.38 5.52 28.91
CA THR A 56 -4.48 4.56 28.25
C THR A 56 -5.26 3.51 27.45
N LYS A 57 -6.37 2.98 27.98
CA LYS A 57 -7.23 2.03 27.25
C LYS A 57 -7.86 2.66 26.01
N ASN A 58 -8.29 3.91 26.11
CA ASN A 58 -8.83 4.65 24.97
C ASN A 58 -7.77 4.83 23.88
N PHE A 59 -6.56 5.26 24.25
CA PHE A 59 -5.44 5.34 23.31
C PHE A 59 -5.08 3.98 22.70
N THR A 60 -5.11 2.92 23.48
CA THR A 60 -4.84 1.55 22.99
C THR A 60 -5.87 1.12 21.95
N THR A 61 -7.16 1.37 22.22
CA THR A 61 -8.25 1.06 21.28
C THR A 61 -8.12 1.85 19.98
N GLN A 62 -7.86 3.16 20.08
CA GLN A 62 -7.68 4.03 18.92
C GLN A 62 -6.45 3.62 18.08
N SER A 63 -5.33 3.31 18.76
CA SER A 63 -4.10 2.85 18.14
C SER A 63 -4.31 1.55 17.36
N LEU A 64 -4.99 0.57 17.99
CA LEU A 64 -5.30 -0.71 17.36
C LEU A 64 -6.14 -0.52 16.08
N ALA A 65 -7.20 0.29 16.16
CA ALA A 65 -8.05 0.59 15.01
C ALA A 65 -7.27 1.31 13.89
N SER A 66 -6.42 2.28 14.26
CA SER A 66 -5.61 3.05 13.31
C SER A 66 -4.62 2.17 12.56
N ILE A 67 -3.87 1.31 13.26
CA ILE A 67 -2.90 0.40 12.65
C ILE A 67 -3.60 -0.61 11.74
N ALA A 68 -4.72 -1.20 12.19
CA ALA A 68 -5.48 -2.15 11.39
C ALA A 68 -5.96 -1.53 10.06
N TYR A 69 -6.45 -0.29 10.10
CA TYR A 69 -6.85 0.44 8.90
C TYR A 69 -5.67 0.73 7.96
N GLN A 70 -4.54 1.18 8.51
CA GLN A 70 -3.35 1.49 7.71
C GLN A 70 -2.75 0.25 7.04
N ILE A 71 -2.67 -0.87 7.76
CA ILE A 71 -2.23 -2.16 7.20
C ILE A 71 -3.16 -2.60 6.07
N SER A 72 -4.48 -2.53 6.29
CA SER A 72 -5.48 -2.88 5.26
C SER A 72 -5.34 -2.00 4.02
N THR A 73 -5.17 -0.69 4.21
CA THR A 73 -4.99 0.27 3.11
C THR A 73 -3.75 -0.05 2.30
N LEU A 74 -2.59 -0.24 2.96
CA LEU A 74 -1.34 -0.58 2.29
C LEU A 74 -1.43 -1.91 1.55
N ALA A 75 -2.03 -2.94 2.16
CA ALA A 75 -2.22 -4.24 1.52
C ALA A 75 -3.05 -4.13 0.24
N ASN A 76 -4.16 -3.39 0.28
CA ASN A 76 -5.00 -3.17 -0.89
C ASN A 76 -4.25 -2.43 -2.00
N SER A 77 -3.53 -1.35 -1.69
CA SER A 77 -2.74 -0.62 -2.69
C SER A 77 -1.67 -1.52 -3.34
N VAL A 78 -0.99 -2.37 -2.57
CA VAL A 78 0.01 -3.30 -3.11
C VAL A 78 -0.62 -4.40 -3.98
N LEU A 79 -1.77 -4.94 -3.58
CA LEU A 79 -2.49 -5.92 -4.41
C LEU A 79 -2.93 -5.30 -5.74
N SER A 80 -3.50 -4.09 -5.71
CA SER A 80 -3.87 -3.36 -6.93
C SER A 80 -2.66 -3.12 -7.83
N LEU A 81 -1.47 -2.85 -7.26
CA LEU A 81 -0.24 -2.71 -8.03
C LEU A 81 0.10 -4.00 -8.79
N PHE A 82 0.04 -5.14 -8.11
CA PHE A 82 0.33 -6.43 -8.70
C PHE A 82 -0.66 -6.81 -9.79
N ASP A 83 -1.95 -6.53 -9.59
CA ASP A 83 -2.98 -6.77 -10.62
C ASP A 83 -2.73 -5.92 -11.86
N ALA A 84 -2.40 -4.63 -11.68
CA ALA A 84 -2.11 -3.72 -12.76
C ALA A 84 -0.84 -4.12 -13.53
N GLN A 85 0.23 -4.47 -12.83
CA GLN A 85 1.48 -4.96 -13.44
C GLN A 85 1.27 -6.30 -14.18
N THR A 86 0.49 -7.22 -13.61
CA THR A 86 0.15 -8.50 -14.25
C THR A 86 -0.59 -8.28 -15.56
N ASN A 87 -1.54 -7.34 -15.59
CA ASN A 87 -2.24 -6.98 -16.82
C ASN A 87 -1.31 -6.35 -17.86
N GLN A 88 -0.41 -5.45 -17.44
CA GLN A 88 0.60 -4.88 -18.34
C GLN A 88 1.49 -5.95 -18.98
N LEU A 89 1.93 -6.96 -18.20
CA LEU A 89 2.73 -8.07 -18.73
C LEU A 89 1.97 -8.90 -19.76
N ARG A 90 0.68 -9.21 -19.52
CA ARG A 90 -0.17 -9.91 -20.51
C ARG A 90 -0.31 -9.12 -21.82
N HIS A 91 -0.45 -7.80 -21.72
CA HIS A 91 -0.49 -6.94 -22.91
C HIS A 91 0.84 -6.93 -23.67
N MET A 92 1.97 -6.90 -22.95
CA MET A 92 3.30 -7.00 -23.55
C MET A 92 3.51 -8.36 -24.24
N GLU A 93 3.11 -9.46 -23.60
CA GLU A 93 3.18 -10.81 -24.17
C GLU A 93 2.39 -10.91 -25.47
N SER A 94 1.14 -10.42 -25.49
CA SER A 94 0.32 -10.37 -26.70
C SER A 94 0.95 -9.55 -27.81
N SER A 95 1.53 -8.39 -27.47
CA SER A 95 2.24 -7.52 -28.43
C SER A 95 3.46 -8.21 -29.04
N ILE A 96 4.24 -8.93 -28.23
CA ILE A 96 5.40 -9.72 -28.70
C ILE A 96 4.94 -10.85 -29.63
N ASN A 97 3.85 -11.53 -29.29
CA ASN A 97 3.29 -12.58 -30.13
C ASN A 97 2.85 -12.04 -31.51
N LEU A 98 2.20 -10.86 -31.55
CA LEU A 98 1.83 -10.19 -32.80
C LEU A 98 3.06 -9.82 -33.64
N ILE A 99 4.12 -9.28 -33.02
CA ILE A 99 5.38 -8.98 -33.71
C ILE A 99 5.99 -10.26 -34.31
N GLY A 100 5.95 -11.37 -33.58
CA GLY A 100 6.40 -12.67 -34.07
C GLY A 100 5.64 -13.13 -35.31
N GLN A 101 4.32 -12.99 -35.32
CA GLN A 101 3.48 -13.32 -36.47
C GLN A 101 3.77 -12.44 -37.69
N VAL A 102 3.93 -11.13 -37.48
CA VAL A 102 4.28 -10.19 -38.56
C VAL A 102 5.64 -10.53 -39.17
N ARG A 103 6.65 -10.79 -38.31
CA ARG A 103 7.97 -11.25 -38.75
C ARG A 103 7.84 -12.49 -39.62
N ASP A 104 7.13 -13.51 -39.16
CA ASP A 104 6.98 -14.77 -39.90
C ASP A 104 6.24 -14.61 -41.24
N ALA A 105 5.27 -13.69 -41.30
CA ALA A 105 4.58 -13.33 -42.54
C ALA A 105 5.51 -12.65 -43.55
N ILE A 106 6.33 -11.68 -43.10
CA ILE A 106 7.32 -10.98 -43.94
C ILE A 106 8.35 -11.98 -44.49
N PHE A 107 8.93 -12.84 -43.66
CA PHE A 107 9.91 -13.85 -44.12
C PHE A 107 9.33 -14.85 -45.12
N LYS A 108 8.04 -15.16 -45.04
CA LYS A 108 7.37 -16.00 -46.04
C LYS A 108 7.16 -15.26 -47.35
N HIS A 109 6.86 -13.97 -47.31
CA HIS A 109 6.69 -13.14 -48.49
C HIS A 109 8.01 -12.91 -49.24
N ASP A 110 9.12 -12.68 -48.53
CA ASP A 110 10.45 -12.48 -49.14
C ASP A 110 11.07 -13.77 -49.74
N LYS A 111 10.50 -14.94 -49.46
CA LYS A 111 10.93 -16.25 -50.02
C LYS A 111 10.15 -16.67 -51.27
N LEU A 112 9.16 -15.90 -51.71
CA LEU A 112 8.36 -16.10 -52.92
C LEU A 112 8.72 -15.05 -53.97
#